data_AF-A0A2T4S5M8-F1
#
_entry.id   AF-A0A2T4S5M8-F1
#
_cell.length_a   1.000
_cell.length_b   1.000
_cell.length_c   1.000
_cell.angle_alpha   90.00
_cell.angle_beta   90.00
_cell.angle_gamma   90.00
#
_symmetry.space_group_name_H-M   'P 1'
#
loop_
_entity.id
_entity.type
_entity.pdbx_description
1 polymer ?
#
loop_
_entity_poly.entity_id
_entity_poly.type
_entity_poly.pdbx_seq_one_letter_code
_entity_poly.pdbx_strand_id
1 'polypeptide(L)'
;MIDALAENGQHALRELAKLDQTQIDHIVHAMAMAAVDKHMELAKAAYEETGRGIYEDKAIKNLYASEYIWQSIKYNKTIGVIDEDEQRGLTYVASPVGVVC
;
A
#
# COMPACT_ATOMS: atom_id res chain seq x y z
N MET A 1 1.83 -2.45 24.45
CA MET A 1 2.71 -2.00 23.33
C MET A 1 2.01 -2.21 21.99
N ILE A 2 1.50 -3.42 21.70
CA ILE A 2 0.75 -3.72 20.47
C ILE A 2 -0.60 -3.00 20.46
N ASP A 3 -1.34 -2.98 21.59
CA ASP A 3 -2.64 -2.29 21.67
C ASP A 3 -2.54 -0.82 21.28
N ALA A 4 -1.51 -0.13 21.76
CA ALA A 4 -1.24 1.26 21.41
C ALA A 4 -0.97 1.45 19.89
N LEU A 5 -0.27 0.51 19.25
CA LEU A 5 -0.06 0.55 17.80
C LEU A 5 -1.37 0.33 17.04
N ALA A 6 -2.19 -0.61 17.48
CA ALA A 6 -3.51 -0.87 16.89
C ALA A 6 -4.46 0.33 17.05
N GLU A 7 -4.49 0.96 18.22
CA GLU A 7 -5.27 2.18 18.49
C GLU A 7 -4.82 3.35 17.61
N ASN A 8 -3.51 3.53 17.45
CA ASN A 8 -2.95 4.55 16.56
C ASN A 8 -3.31 4.27 15.10
N GLY A 9 -3.26 3.00 14.67
CA GLY A 9 -3.71 2.58 13.34
C GLY A 9 -5.18 2.92 13.10
N GLN A 10 -6.04 2.67 14.10
CA GLN A 10 -7.46 3.01 14.01
C GLN A 10 -7.70 4.52 13.96
N HIS A 11 -6.88 5.31 14.66
CA HIS A 11 -6.91 6.77 14.55
C HIS A 11 -6.50 7.25 13.16
N ALA A 12 -5.39 6.74 12.62
CA ALA A 12 -4.93 7.08 11.28
C ALA A 12 -5.96 6.70 10.21
N LEU A 13 -6.61 5.53 10.33
CA LEU A 13 -7.66 5.10 9.41
C LEU A 13 -8.84 6.09 9.35
N ARG A 14 -9.25 6.66 10.50
CA ARG A 14 -10.34 7.66 10.53
C ARG A 14 -9.98 8.94 9.78
N GLU A 15 -8.72 9.33 9.80
CA GLU A 15 -8.25 10.49 9.03
C GLU A 15 -8.09 10.14 7.53
N LEU A 16 -7.58 8.95 7.22
CA LEU A 16 -7.44 8.45 5.86
C LEU A 16 -8.80 8.32 5.15
N ALA A 17 -9.84 7.92 5.87
CA ALA A 17 -11.20 7.78 5.36
C ALA A 17 -11.86 9.10 4.92
N LYS A 18 -11.28 10.26 5.26
CA LYS A 18 -11.76 11.58 4.84
C LYS A 18 -11.18 12.01 3.49
N LEU A 19 -10.17 11.30 2.99
CA LEU A 19 -9.46 11.69 1.78
C LEU A 19 -10.18 11.19 0.52
N ASP A 20 -9.97 11.92 -0.58
CA ASP A 20 -10.43 11.52 -1.90
C ASP A 20 -9.43 10.61 -2.64
N GLN A 21 -9.87 10.08 -3.79
CA GLN A 21 -9.09 9.12 -4.57
C GLN A 21 -7.74 9.71 -5.00
N THR A 22 -7.73 10.97 -5.42
CA THR A 22 -6.50 11.65 -5.88
C THR A 22 -5.49 11.79 -4.75
N GLN A 23 -5.97 12.13 -3.55
CA GLN A 23 -5.14 12.24 -2.35
C GLN A 23 -4.55 10.89 -1.94
N ILE A 24 -5.35 9.82 -1.97
CA ILE A 24 -4.86 8.46 -1.70
C ILE A 24 -3.85 8.02 -2.77
N ASP A 25 -4.15 8.22 -4.05
CA ASP A 25 -3.24 7.88 -5.15
C ASP A 25 -1.90 8.59 -5.01
N HIS A 26 -1.91 9.86 -4.59
CA HIS A 26 -0.70 10.63 -4.35
C HIS A 26 0.13 10.05 -3.19
N ILE A 27 -0.52 9.67 -2.08
CA ILE A 27 0.16 9.04 -0.94
C ILE A 27 0.81 7.72 -1.38
N VAL A 28 0.06 6.85 -2.07
CA VAL A 28 0.58 5.54 -2.51
C VAL A 28 1.70 5.70 -3.53
N HIS A 29 1.58 6.65 -4.45
CA HIS A 29 2.65 6.96 -5.40
C HIS A 29 3.93 7.41 -4.69
N ALA A 30 3.82 8.33 -3.72
CA ALA A 30 4.96 8.80 -2.95
C ALA A 30 5.63 7.66 -2.15
N MET A 31 4.83 6.76 -1.57
CA MET A 31 5.32 5.56 -0.89
C MET A 31 6.09 4.63 -1.84
N ALA A 32 5.55 4.39 -3.04
CA ALA A 32 6.20 3.54 -4.04
C ALA A 32 7.53 4.14 -4.50
N MET A 33 7.58 5.45 -4.78
CA MET A 33 8.82 6.12 -5.21
C MET A 33 9.88 6.13 -4.12
N ALA A 34 9.50 6.32 -2.85
CA ALA A 34 10.44 6.21 -1.73
C ALA A 34 11.01 4.79 -1.60
N ALA A 35 10.18 3.76 -1.79
CA ALA A 35 10.64 2.37 -1.77
C ALA A 35 11.55 2.03 -2.98
N VAL A 36 11.29 2.61 -4.15
CA VAL A 36 12.18 2.51 -5.32
C VAL A 36 13.52 3.17 -5.01
N ASP A 37 13.57 4.38 -4.46
CA ASP A 37 14.83 5.04 -4.09
C ASP A 37 15.64 4.21 -3.07
N LYS A 38 14.94 3.59 -2.11
CA LYS A 38 15.54 2.85 -0.99
C LYS A 38 15.75 1.36 -1.21
N HIS A 39 15.45 0.83 -2.40
CA HIS A 39 15.46 -0.62 -2.67
C HIS A 39 16.78 -1.32 -2.29
N MET A 40 17.92 -0.70 -2.63
CA MET A 40 19.27 -1.20 -2.32
C MET A 40 19.63 -1.09 -0.84
N GLU A 41 19.21 -0.03 -0.16
CA GLU A 41 19.48 0.19 1.26
C GLU A 41 18.75 -0.86 2.10
N LEU A 42 17.46 -1.08 1.81
CA LEU A 42 16.62 -2.07 2.48
C LEU A 42 17.09 -3.50 2.20
N ALA A 43 17.52 -3.79 0.97
CA ALA A 43 18.08 -5.10 0.62
C ALA A 43 19.33 -5.42 1.44
N LYS A 44 20.16 -4.40 1.70
CA LYS A 44 21.43 -4.55 2.43
C LYS A 44 21.15 -4.82 3.89
N ALA A 45 20.31 -3.99 4.51
CA ALA A 45 19.87 -4.16 5.89
C ALA A 45 19.31 -5.58 6.12
N ALA A 46 18.44 -6.06 5.22
CA ALA A 46 17.86 -7.39 5.31
C ALA A 46 18.89 -8.52 5.15
N TYR A 47 19.92 -8.35 4.32
CA TYR A 47 21.00 -9.34 4.21
C TYR A 47 21.90 -9.34 5.45
N GLU A 48 22.31 -8.16 5.92
CA GLU A 48 23.17 -8.00 7.09
C GLU A 48 22.52 -8.51 8.38
N GLU A 49 21.22 -8.26 8.56
CA GLU A 49 20.48 -8.73 9.73
C GLU A 49 20.24 -10.25 9.71
N THR A 50 19.86 -10.80 8.55
CA THR A 50 19.43 -12.21 8.48
C THR A 50 20.53 -13.19 8.07
N GLY A 51 21.59 -12.72 7.43
CA GLY A 51 22.63 -13.56 6.82
C GLY A 51 22.13 -14.47 5.69
N ARG A 52 20.93 -14.21 5.12
CA ARG A 52 20.26 -15.13 4.18
C ARG A 52 19.92 -14.49 2.83
N GLY A 53 20.12 -15.27 1.77
CA GLY A 53 19.78 -14.93 0.40
C GLY A 53 20.89 -14.17 -0.32
N ILE A 54 20.56 -13.58 -1.47
CA ILE A 54 21.48 -12.77 -2.29
C ILE A 54 20.99 -11.32 -2.22
N TYR A 55 21.92 -10.39 -2.05
CA TYR A 55 21.65 -8.97 -1.88
C TYR A 55 20.93 -8.38 -3.10
N GLU A 56 21.43 -8.66 -4.29
CA GLU A 56 20.91 -8.20 -5.58
C GLU A 56 19.49 -8.73 -5.83
N ASP A 57 19.23 -9.99 -5.49
CA ASP A 57 17.89 -10.58 -5.60
C ASP A 57 16.88 -9.90 -4.67
N LYS A 58 17.30 -9.48 -3.47
CA LYS A 58 16.44 -8.72 -2.55
C LYS A 58 16.15 -7.32 -3.09
N ALA A 59 17.11 -6.68 -3.75
CA ALA A 59 16.91 -5.39 -4.38
C ALA A 59 15.87 -5.48 -5.51
N ILE A 60 15.93 -6.53 -6.34
CA ILE A 60 14.93 -6.80 -7.38
C ILE A 60 13.55 -7.07 -6.75
N LYS A 61 13.48 -7.85 -5.66
CA LYS A 61 12.22 -8.08 -4.93
C LYS A 61 11.62 -6.79 -4.39
N ASN A 62 12.45 -5.88 -3.87
CA ASN A 62 12.00 -4.58 -3.39
C ASN A 62 11.46 -3.71 -4.53
N LEU A 63 12.13 -3.68 -5.70
CA LEU A 63 11.64 -2.97 -6.89
C LEU A 63 10.31 -3.55 -7.40
N TYR A 64 10.17 -4.88 -7.40
CA TYR A 64 8.91 -5.53 -7.74
C TYR A 64 7.78 -5.10 -6.78
N ALA A 65 8.03 -5.16 -5.47
CA ALA A 65 7.05 -4.82 -4.46
C ALA A 65 6.65 -3.33 -4.46
N SER A 66 7.46 -2.45 -5.03
CA SER A 66 7.21 -1.01 -5.11
C SER A 66 6.66 -0.59 -6.47
N GLU A 67 7.53 -0.51 -7.49
CA GLU A 67 7.18 0.02 -8.80
C GLU A 67 6.17 -0.87 -9.51
N TYR A 68 6.42 -2.17 -9.59
CA TYR A 68 5.57 -3.07 -10.36
C TYR A 68 4.16 -3.16 -9.75
N ILE A 69 4.07 -3.29 -8.41
CA ILE A 69 2.78 -3.29 -7.72
C ILE A 69 2.06 -1.96 -7.92
N TRP A 70 2.73 -0.82 -7.76
CA TRP A 70 2.13 0.49 -8.02
C TRP A 70 1.53 0.56 -9.44
N GLN A 71 2.29 0.17 -10.46
CA GLN A 71 1.80 0.18 -11.85
C GLN A 71 0.57 -0.71 -12.03
N SER A 72 0.47 -1.82 -11.29
CA SER A 72 -0.67 -2.74 -11.38
C SER A 72 -1.95 -2.23 -10.70
N ILE A 73 -1.85 -1.34 -9.71
CA ILE A 73 -3.00 -0.90 -8.89
C ILE A 73 -3.38 0.58 -9.05
N LYS A 74 -2.54 1.42 -9.67
CA LYS A 74 -2.70 2.89 -9.71
C LYS A 74 -3.99 3.42 -10.34
N TYR A 75 -4.77 2.58 -11.03
CA TYR A 75 -6.05 2.94 -11.62
C TYR A 75 -7.25 2.28 -10.94
N ASN A 76 -7.00 1.51 -9.87
CA ASN A 76 -8.08 0.86 -9.14
C ASN A 76 -8.82 1.90 -8.31
N LYS A 77 -10.14 1.97 -8.51
CA LYS A 77 -11.01 2.76 -7.64
C LYS A 77 -11.10 2.07 -6.28
N THR A 78 -10.80 2.80 -5.21
CA THR A 78 -10.81 2.28 -3.83
C THR A 78 -11.65 3.14 -2.89
N ILE A 79 -12.21 4.26 -3.38
CA ILE A 79 -13.03 5.18 -2.60
C ILE A 79 -14.38 5.36 -3.27
N GLY A 80 -15.45 5.28 -2.49
CA GLY A 80 -16.81 5.54 -2.95
C GLY A 80 -17.32 4.45 -3.89
N VAL A 81 -18.14 4.85 -4.87
CA VAL A 81 -18.70 3.94 -5.88
C VAL A 81 -17.59 3.51 -6.84
N ILE A 82 -17.32 2.21 -6.88
CA ILE A 82 -16.25 1.63 -7.71
C ILE A 82 -16.80 1.00 -8.98
N ASP A 83 -18.05 0.54 -8.96
CA ASP A 83 -18.70 -0.12 -10.08
C ASP A 83 -20.22 -0.06 -9.96
N GLU A 84 -20.93 -0.18 -11.10
CA GLU A 84 -22.38 -0.16 -11.18
C GLU A 84 -22.86 -1.21 -12.21
N ASP A 85 -23.80 -2.08 -11.81
CA ASP A 85 -24.48 -3.02 -12.68
C ASP A 85 -25.93 -2.56 -12.87
N GLU A 86 -26.15 -1.79 -13.93
CA GLU A 86 -27.45 -1.21 -14.25
C GLU A 86 -28.52 -2.28 -14.54
N GLN A 87 -28.14 -3.42 -15.12
CA GLN A 87 -29.09 -4.48 -15.47
C GLN A 87 -29.66 -5.14 -14.22
N ARG A 88 -28.83 -5.29 -13.19
CA ARG A 88 -29.22 -5.88 -11.90
C ARG A 88 -29.64 -4.84 -10.86
N GLY A 89 -29.46 -3.56 -11.16
CA GLY A 89 -29.70 -2.45 -10.22
C GLY A 89 -28.77 -2.51 -9.00
N LEU A 90 -27.49 -2.87 -9.20
CA LEU A 90 -26.51 -2.98 -8.12
C LEU A 90 -25.46 -1.86 -8.21
N THR A 91 -25.08 -1.32 -7.06
CA THR A 91 -23.98 -0.36 -6.92
C THR A 91 -22.94 -0.95 -5.97
N TYR A 92 -21.68 -0.96 -6.38
CA TYR A 92 -20.58 -1.44 -5.56
C TYR A 92 -19.84 -0.27 -4.95
N VAL A 93 -19.80 -0.22 -3.62
CA VAL A 93 -19.13 0.84 -2.85
C VAL A 93 -17.97 0.24 -2.09
N ALA A 94 -16.78 0.80 -2.26
CA ALA A 94 -15.59 0.37 -1.54
C ALA A 94 -15.65 0.79 -0.06
N SER A 95 -15.25 -0.13 0.82
CA SER A 95 -15.09 0.12 2.25
C SER A 95 -13.81 -0.55 2.74
N PRO A 96 -12.95 0.15 3.50
CA PRO A 96 -11.71 -0.44 4.02
C PRO A 96 -12.03 -1.48 5.10
N VAL A 97 -11.30 -2.60 5.11
CA VAL A 97 -11.47 -3.66 6.10
C VAL A 97 -11.07 -3.25 7.53
N GLY A 98 -10.22 -2.23 7.66
CA GLY A 98 -9.73 -1.75 8.95
C GLY A 98 -8.21 -1.80 9.07
N VAL A 99 -7.73 -1.99 10.30
CA VAL A 99 -6.31 -2.21 10.61
C VAL A 99 -5.93 -3.66 10.27
N VAL A 100 -4.83 -3.85 9.54
CA VAL A 100 -4.31 -5.16 9.11
C VAL A 100 -3.10 -5.54 9.98
N CYS A 101 -3.02 -6.80 10.40
CA CYS A 101 -1.92 -7.36 11.22
C CYS A 101 -1.10 -8.40 10.47
#